data_AF-F3FHE2-F1
#
_entry.id   AF-F3FHE2-F1
#
_cell.length_a   1.000
_cell.length_b   1.000
_cell.length_c   1.000
_cell.angle_alpha   90.00
_cell.angle_beta   90.00
_cell.angle_gamma   90.00
#
_symmetry.space_group_name_H-M   'P 1'
#
loop_
_entity.id
_entity.type
_entity.pdbx_description
1 polymer ?
#
loop_
_entity_poly.entity_id
_entity_poly.type
_entity_poly.pdbx_seq_one_letter_code
_entity_poly.pdbx_strand_id
1 'polypeptide(L)'
;MAVGVDLATGVTLQGTWLNNIISKHPDTTHSVDGVQLPNWDGFMKLAAECYELCGLGYIGVDMVLDQDKGPLILELNARPGLNIQIANDSGLTHRTQAVEARLEQLALEGRQESAQERVNFVQDLFGHVPGV
;
A
#
# COMPACT_ATOMS: atom_id res chain seq x y z
N MET A 1 -0.65 1.98 17.41
CA MET A 1 -1.28 0.87 16.66
C MET A 1 -1.05 1.14 15.18
N ALA A 2 -0.99 0.10 14.36
CA ALA A 2 -1.10 0.20 12.91
C ALA A 2 -2.16 -0.80 12.43
N VAL A 3 -2.82 -0.52 11.31
CA VAL A 3 -3.83 -1.40 10.72
C VAL A 3 -3.40 -1.69 9.29
N GLY A 4 -3.38 -2.97 8.93
CA GLY A 4 -3.09 -3.35 7.55
C GLY A 4 -4.19 -2.88 6.61
N VAL A 5 -3.86 -2.73 5.33
CA VAL A 5 -4.84 -2.39 4.29
C VAL A 5 -4.65 -3.34 3.12
N ASP A 6 -5.75 -3.92 2.65
CA ASP A 6 -5.76 -4.68 1.42
C ASP A 6 -5.50 -3.74 0.24
N LEU A 7 -4.39 -3.96 -0.49
CA LEU A 7 -4.00 -3.11 -1.60
C LEU A 7 -5.02 -3.14 -2.74
N ALA A 8 -5.73 -4.25 -2.93
CA ALA A 8 -6.72 -4.38 -3.99
C ALA A 8 -7.99 -3.56 -3.71
N THR A 9 -8.44 -3.56 -2.46
CA THR A 9 -9.80 -3.11 -2.11
C THR A 9 -9.82 -1.84 -1.25
N GLY A 10 -8.73 -1.54 -0.53
CA GLY A 10 -8.71 -0.47 0.47
C GLY A 10 -9.47 -0.82 1.75
N VAL A 11 -9.85 -2.09 1.92
CA VAL A 11 -10.48 -2.56 3.15
C VAL A 11 -9.39 -2.82 4.20
N THR A 12 -9.62 -2.34 5.41
CA THR A 12 -8.69 -2.56 6.52
C THR A 12 -8.65 -4.02 6.94
N LEU A 13 -7.46 -4.48 7.30
CA LEU A 13 -7.15 -5.79 7.82
C LEU A 13 -7.07 -5.74 9.35
N GLN A 14 -6.50 -6.77 9.96
CA GLN A 14 -6.24 -6.78 11.39
C GLN A 14 -5.26 -5.67 11.78
N GLY A 15 -5.41 -5.20 13.03
CA GLY A 15 -4.51 -4.23 13.63
C GLY A 15 -3.33 -4.89 14.33
N THR A 16 -2.30 -4.10 14.59
CA THR A 16 -1.15 -4.49 15.40
C THR A 16 -0.86 -3.42 16.46
N TRP A 17 -0.58 -3.86 17.68
CA TRP A 17 -0.19 -3.00 18.78
C TRP A 17 0.83 -3.71 19.67
N LEU A 18 1.99 -3.08 19.87
CA LEU A 18 3.12 -3.66 20.63
C LEU A 18 3.46 -5.09 20.14
N ASN A 19 3.49 -5.29 18.82
CA ASN A 19 3.72 -6.57 18.13
C ASN A 19 2.66 -7.66 18.36
N ASN A 20 1.52 -7.33 18.98
CA ASN A 20 0.37 -8.24 19.10
C ASN A 20 -0.69 -7.88 18.07
N ILE A 21 -1.31 -8.90 17.48
CA ILE A 21 -2.48 -8.74 16.62
C ILE A 21 -3.68 -8.31 17.48
N ILE A 22 -4.41 -7.31 17.00
CA ILE A 22 -5.61 -6.79 17.65
C ILE A 22 -6.72 -6.62 16.62
N SER A 23 -7.95 -6.96 17.02
CA SER A 23 -9.16 -6.75 16.20
C SER A 23 -9.91 -5.47 16.58
N LYS A 24 -9.53 -4.82 17.68
CA LYS A 24 -10.20 -3.63 18.20
C LYS A 24 -9.22 -2.52 18.52
N HIS A 25 -9.65 -1.29 18.29
CA HIS A 25 -8.90 -0.11 18.66
C HIS A 25 -8.76 -0.04 20.20
N PRO A 26 -7.57 0.23 20.74
CA PRO A 26 -7.33 0.20 22.19
C PRO A 26 -8.17 1.24 22.94
N ASP A 27 -8.35 2.43 22.36
CA ASP A 27 -9.10 3.50 23.01
C ASP A 27 -10.62 3.49 22.72
N THR A 28 -11.05 3.24 21.48
CA THR A 28 -12.47 3.35 21.10
C THR A 28 -13.23 2.02 21.18
N THR A 29 -12.52 0.90 21.28
CA THR A 29 -13.06 -0.48 21.26
C THR A 29 -13.80 -0.88 19.99
N HIS A 30 -13.85 -0.01 18.98
CA HIS A 30 -14.37 -0.33 17.66
C HIS A 30 -13.49 -1.36 16.96
N SER A 31 -14.11 -2.20 16.13
CA SER A 31 -13.36 -3.09 15.23
C SER A 31 -12.53 -2.25 14.25
N VAL A 32 -11.33 -2.72 13.95
CA VAL A 32 -10.39 -2.03 13.04
C VAL A 32 -10.34 -2.69 11.66
N ASP A 33 -10.81 -3.94 11.56
CA ASP A 33 -10.89 -4.72 10.33
C ASP A 33 -12.23 -4.48 9.60
N GLY A 34 -12.22 -4.66 8.28
CA GLY A 34 -13.43 -4.57 7.46
C GLY A 34 -13.92 -3.14 7.18
N VAL A 35 -13.13 -2.11 7.51
CA VAL A 35 -13.46 -0.71 7.25
C VAL A 35 -12.96 -0.32 5.86
N GLN A 36 -13.86 0.15 5.00
CA GLN A 36 -13.49 0.68 3.70
C GLN A 36 -12.84 2.06 3.85
N LEU A 37 -11.61 2.21 3.38
CA LEU A 37 -10.99 3.52 3.26
C LEU A 37 -11.63 4.32 2.11
N PRO A 38 -12.00 5.59 2.32
CA PRO A 38 -12.55 6.42 1.26
C PRO A 38 -11.49 6.75 0.22
N ASN A 39 -11.89 6.76 -1.06
CA ASN A 39 -11.02 7.15 -2.18
C ASN A 39 -9.69 6.37 -2.25
N TRP A 40 -9.76 5.05 -2.03
CA TRP A 40 -8.58 4.18 -2.06
C TRP A 40 -7.84 4.22 -3.40
N ASP A 41 -8.56 4.21 -4.52
CA ASP A 41 -7.95 4.32 -5.85
C ASP A 41 -7.17 5.64 -6.02
N GLY A 42 -7.67 6.72 -5.41
CA GLY A 42 -6.96 8.00 -5.34
C GLY A 42 -5.66 7.91 -4.54
N PHE A 43 -5.65 7.20 -3.41
CA PHE A 43 -4.42 6.93 -2.65
C PHE A 43 -3.42 6.13 -3.47
N MET A 44 -3.86 5.02 -4.08
CA MET A 44 -3.01 4.13 -4.88
C MET A 44 -2.38 4.87 -6.06
N LYS A 45 -3.18 5.63 -6.79
CA LYS A 45 -2.71 6.44 -7.92
C LYS A 45 -1.71 7.50 -7.47
N LEU A 46 -2.02 8.27 -6.43
CA LEU A 46 -1.15 9.34 -5.93
C LEU A 46 0.19 8.77 -5.42
N ALA A 47 0.17 7.62 -4.73
CA ALA A 47 1.38 6.92 -4.33
C ALA A 47 2.22 6.45 -5.54
N ALA A 48 1.57 5.89 -6.57
CA ALA A 48 2.25 5.46 -7.79
C ALA A 48 2.87 6.61 -8.59
N GLU A 49 2.24 7.78 -8.60
CA GLU A 49 2.73 9.02 -9.25
C GLU A 49 3.94 9.65 -8.52
N CYS A 50 4.20 9.28 -7.26
CA CYS A 50 5.37 9.76 -6.53
C CYS A 50 6.70 9.27 -7.13
N TYR A 51 6.67 8.16 -7.89
CA TYR A 51 7.83 7.66 -8.62
C TYR A 51 8.34 8.71 -9.63
N GLU A 52 7.46 9.38 -10.34
CA GLU A 52 7.76 10.37 -11.37
C GLU A 52 8.44 11.61 -10.78
N LEU A 53 8.19 11.90 -9.50
CA LEU A 53 8.79 13.03 -8.80
C LEU A 53 10.22 12.77 -8.34
N CYS A 54 10.56 11.52 -8.01
CA CYS A 54 11.84 11.18 -7.35
C CYS A 54 12.75 10.24 -8.15
N GLY A 55 12.21 9.44 -9.07
CA GLY A 55 12.94 8.44 -9.85
C GLY A 55 13.55 7.29 -9.02
N LEU A 56 13.16 7.14 -7.76
CA LEU A 56 13.67 6.12 -6.86
C LEU A 56 12.87 4.82 -7.00
N GLY A 57 13.55 3.68 -7.15
CA GLY A 57 12.90 2.37 -7.31
C GLY A 57 12.20 1.83 -6.06
N TYR A 58 12.45 2.42 -4.88
CA TYR A 58 11.77 2.08 -3.63
C TYR A 58 11.68 3.31 -2.73
N ILE A 59 10.46 3.69 -2.35
CA ILE A 59 10.15 4.85 -1.52
C ILE A 59 9.03 4.53 -0.54
N GLY A 60 9.00 5.25 0.58
CA GLY A 60 7.80 5.41 1.41
C GLY A 60 7.09 6.70 1.06
N VAL A 61 5.77 6.66 1.03
CA VAL A 61 4.92 7.84 0.82
C VAL A 61 4.00 7.94 2.02
N ASP A 62 4.15 9.00 2.81
CA ASP A 62 3.27 9.27 3.94
C ASP A 62 2.13 10.15 3.48
N MET A 63 0.90 9.67 3.68
CA MET A 63 -0.30 10.29 3.12
C MET A 63 -1.37 10.50 4.18
N VAL A 64 -2.23 11.50 3.96
CA VAL A 64 -3.40 11.78 4.79
C VAL A 64 -4.65 11.91 3.94
N LEU A 65 -5.80 11.60 4.55
CA LEU A 65 -7.10 11.91 3.98
C LEU A 65 -7.59 13.25 4.54
N ASP A 66 -7.69 14.24 3.68
CA ASP A 66 -8.39 15.49 3.96
C ASP A 66 -9.87 15.35 3.61
N GLN A 67 -10.73 15.99 4.40
CA GLN A 67 -12.18 15.91 4.26
C GLN A 67 -12.68 16.48 2.92
N ASP A 68 -12.08 17.57 2.45
CA ASP A 68 -12.53 18.30 1.26
C ASP A 68 -11.63 18.03 0.04
N LYS A 69 -10.34 17.81 0.27
CA LYS A 69 -9.32 17.65 -0.78
C LYS A 69 -9.02 16.19 -1.10
N GLY A 70 -9.46 15.25 -0.26
CA GLY A 70 -9.16 13.84 -0.43
C GLY A 70 -7.70 13.49 -0.06
N PRO A 71 -7.09 12.48 -0.72
CA PRO A 71 -5.72 12.05 -0.46
C PRO A 71 -4.71 13.17 -0.70
N LEU A 72 -3.82 13.40 0.27
CA LEU A 72 -2.71 14.35 0.20
C LEU A 72 -1.40 13.69 0.64
N ILE A 73 -0.28 14.08 0.02
CA ILE A 73 1.06 13.66 0.42
C ILE A 73 1.58 14.58 1.53
N LEU A 74 2.14 14.00 2.58
CA LEU A 74 2.87 14.71 3.63
C LEU A 74 4.39 14.65 3.43
N GLU A 75 4.91 13.46 3.16
CA GLU A 75 6.35 13.21 3.11
C GLU A 75 6.69 12.09 2.11
N LEU A 76 7.86 12.22 1.48
CA LEU A 76 8.48 11.17 0.66
C LEU A 76 9.77 10.71 1.33
N ASN A 77 9.85 9.41 1.60
CA ASN A 77 10.94 8.77 2.32
C ASN A 77 11.77 7.88 1.38
N ALA A 78 13.03 8.25 1.13
CA ALA A 78 13.94 7.45 0.29
C ALA A 78 14.40 6.13 0.95
N ARG A 79 14.20 5.98 2.26
CA ARG A 79 14.57 4.79 3.06
C ARG A 79 13.48 4.48 4.08
N PRO A 80 12.31 4.00 3.63
CA PRO A 80 11.22 3.73 4.55
C PRO A 80 11.57 2.57 5.49
N GLY A 81 11.06 2.63 6.71
CA GLY A 81 11.18 1.56 7.69
C GLY A 81 10.42 0.30 7.27
N LEU A 82 10.89 -0.87 7.71
CA LEU A 82 10.32 -2.17 7.33
C LEU A 82 9.17 -2.64 8.22
N ASN A 83 8.92 -1.96 9.35
CA ASN A 83 7.93 -2.37 10.35
C ASN A 83 6.49 -2.35 9.82
N ILE A 84 6.20 -1.63 8.73
CA ILE A 84 4.87 -1.60 8.10
C ILE A 84 4.39 -2.99 7.63
N GLN A 85 5.34 -3.90 7.34
CA GLN A 85 5.05 -5.29 6.97
C GLN A 85 4.33 -6.06 8.09
N ILE A 86 4.59 -5.69 9.36
CA ILE A 86 3.96 -6.32 10.53
C ILE A 86 2.46 -6.04 10.52
N ALA A 87 2.06 -4.80 10.19
CA ALA A 87 0.65 -4.41 10.14
C ALA A 87 -0.09 -5.03 8.95
N ASN A 88 0.59 -5.15 7.79
CA ASN A 88 0.01 -5.72 6.58
C ASN A 88 0.01 -7.26 6.55
N ASP A 89 0.57 -7.90 7.59
CA ASP A 89 0.80 -9.36 7.66
C ASP A 89 1.39 -9.93 6.36
N SER A 90 2.31 -9.18 5.75
CA SER A 90 2.83 -9.48 4.41
C SER A 90 4.24 -8.93 4.25
N GLY A 91 5.18 -9.84 3.98
CA GLY A 91 6.58 -9.50 3.71
C GLY A 91 6.78 -8.92 2.32
N LEU A 92 7.84 -8.11 2.15
CA LEU A 92 8.14 -7.44 0.87
C LEU A 92 8.78 -8.35 -0.18
N THR A 93 9.51 -9.39 0.21
CA THR A 93 10.32 -10.21 -0.71
C THR A 93 9.55 -10.69 -1.95
N HIS A 94 8.36 -11.26 -1.76
CA HIS A 94 7.54 -11.74 -2.88
C HIS A 94 7.08 -10.59 -3.78
N ARG A 95 6.72 -9.44 -3.17
CA ARG A 95 6.25 -8.27 -3.91
C ARG A 95 7.38 -7.65 -4.73
N THR A 96 8.58 -7.52 -4.15
CA THR A 96 9.74 -6.97 -4.85
C THR A 96 10.17 -7.87 -6.00
N GLN A 97 10.19 -9.19 -5.80
CA GLN A 97 10.50 -10.15 -6.87
C GLN A 97 9.49 -10.08 -8.03
N ALA A 98 8.20 -9.96 -7.74
CA ALA A 98 7.17 -9.81 -8.76
C ALA A 98 7.29 -8.48 -9.53
N VAL A 99 7.61 -7.38 -8.84
CA VAL A 99 7.87 -6.09 -9.48
C VAL A 99 9.13 -6.14 -10.35
N GLU A 100 10.22 -6.73 -9.87
CA GLU A 100 11.46 -6.91 -10.65
C GLU A 100 11.22 -7.71 -11.93
N ALA A 101 10.53 -8.85 -11.84
CA ALA A 101 10.17 -9.65 -13.01
C ALA A 101 9.29 -8.87 -14.01
N ARG A 102 8.36 -8.05 -13.50
CA ARG A 102 7.52 -7.18 -14.35
C ARG A 102 8.36 -6.13 -15.07
N LEU A 103 9.31 -5.50 -14.38
CA LEU A 103 10.21 -4.51 -14.97
C LEU A 103 11.12 -5.13 -16.05
N GLU A 104 11.64 -6.34 -15.82
CA GLU A 104 12.41 -7.08 -16.83
C GLU A 104 11.58 -7.36 -18.09
N GLN A 105 10.33 -7.79 -17.93
CA GLN A 105 9.41 -8.01 -19.04
C GLN A 105 9.18 -6.72 -19.85
N LEU A 106 8.87 -5.61 -19.19
CA LEU A 106 8.63 -4.31 -19.84
C LEU A 106 9.86 -3.81 -20.59
N ALA A 107 11.05 -4.05 -20.05
CA ALA A 107 12.31 -3.71 -20.71
C ALA A 107 12.52 -4.50 -22.01
N LEU A 108 12.19 -5.80 -22.04
CA LEU A 108 12.23 -6.62 -23.25
C LEU A 108 11.22 -6.14 -24.30
N GLU A 109 10.07 -5.63 -23.86
CA GLU A 109 9.03 -5.07 -24.73
C GLU A 109 9.33 -3.62 -25.18
N GLY A 110 10.37 -2.98 -24.62
CA GLY A 110 10.69 -1.57 -24.88
C GLY A 110 9.57 -0.61 -24.42
N ARG A 111 8.80 -1.01 -23.39
CA ARG A 111 7.60 -0.31 -22.94
C ARG A 111 7.80 0.28 -21.54
N GLN A 112 7.12 1.37 -21.26
CA GLN A 112 7.00 1.94 -19.91
C GLN A 112 5.53 1.95 -19.51
N GLU A 113 5.27 1.78 -18.22
CA GLU A 113 3.93 1.81 -17.66
C GLU A 113 3.59 3.19 -17.10
N SER A 114 2.36 3.62 -17.32
CA SER A 114 1.74 4.72 -16.60
C SER A 114 1.53 4.38 -15.12
N ALA A 115 1.33 5.40 -14.27
CA ALA A 115 1.01 5.20 -12.86
C ALA A 115 -0.23 4.30 -12.68
N GLN A 116 -1.24 4.44 -13.55
CA GLN A 116 -2.45 3.63 -13.49
C GLN A 116 -2.18 2.15 -13.82
N GLU A 117 -1.34 1.84 -14.80
CA GLU A 117 -0.97 0.45 -15.13
C GLU A 117 -0.24 -0.21 -13.95
N ARG A 118 0.65 0.53 -13.27
CA ARG A 118 1.34 0.03 -12.07
C ARG A 118 0.38 -0.23 -10.91
N VAL A 119 -0.61 0.64 -10.71
CA VAL A 119 -1.68 0.44 -9.71
C VAL A 119 -2.46 -0.82 -10.02
N ASN A 120 -2.91 -1.00 -11.27
CA ASN A 120 -3.68 -2.18 -11.67
C ASN A 120 -2.88 -3.47 -11.42
N PHE A 121 -1.60 -3.50 -11.82
CA PHE A 121 -0.72 -4.64 -11.57
C PHE A 121 -0.63 -5.00 -10.08
N VAL A 122 -0.50 -3.98 -9.22
CA VAL A 122 -0.44 -4.16 -7.76
C VAL A 122 -1.77 -4.64 -7.19
N GLN A 123 -2.89 -4.06 -7.61
CA GLN A 123 -4.22 -4.44 -7.13
C GLN A 123 -4.59 -5.87 -7.57
N ASP A 124 -4.22 -6.27 -8.78
CA ASP A 124 -4.48 -7.62 -9.29
C ASP A 124 -3.65 -8.70 -8.55
N LEU A 125 -2.41 -8.38 -8.18
CA LEU A 125 -1.45 -9.37 -7.69
C LEU A 125 -1.27 -9.38 -6.17
N PHE A 126 -1.42 -8.23 -5.51
CA PHE A 126 -1.09 -8.05 -4.09
C PHE A 126 -2.31 -7.78 -3.20
N GLY A 127 -3.51 -8.02 -3.73
CA GLY A 127 -4.72 -8.12 -2.91
C GLY A 127 -4.59 -9.19 -1.84
N HIS A 128 -5.17 -8.94 -0.65
CA HIS A 128 -5.19 -9.95 0.39
C HIS A 128 -6.15 -11.08 -0.04
N VAL A 129 -5.62 -12.29 -0.24
CA VAL A 129 -6.47 -13.46 -0.53
C VAL A 129 -7.32 -13.72 0.73
N PRO A 130 -8.67 -13.74 0.64
CA PRO A 130 -9.49 -14.14 1.78
C PRO A 130 -9.02 -15.51 2.24
N GLY A 131 -8.64 -15.62 3.53
CA GLY A 131 -8.24 -16.90 4.10
C GLY A 131 -9.34 -17.93 3.85
N VAL A 132 -8.96 -19.02 3.18
CA VAL A 132 -9.75 -20.27 3.11
C VAL A 132 -9.90 -20.90 4.49
#